data_AF-A0A7C7UQF7-F1
#
_entry.id   AF-A0A7C7UQF7-F1
#
_cell.length_a   1.000
_cell.length_b   1.000
_cell.length_c   1.000
_cell.angle_alpha   90.00
_cell.angle_beta   90.00
_cell.angle_gamma   90.00
#
_symmetry.space_group_name_H-M   'P 1'
#
loop_
_entity.id
_entity.type
_entity.pdbx_description
1 polymer ?
#
loop_
_entity_poly.entity_id
_entity_poly.type
_entity_poly.pdbx_seq_one_letter_code
_entity_poly.pdbx_strand_id
1 'polypeptide(L)' 'MVLTMAAVAANRGIALDKLKVQVETHTEEAGHQQKTTFVTTIDLGSGLTNRERRILFNSARYCEVHKLLTGTIEFRETMT' A
#
# COMPACT_ATOMS: atom_id res chain seq x y z
N MET A 1 0.25 -1.62 -5.95
CA MET A 1 -0.73 -1.18 -4.93
C MET A 1 -1.96 -0.52 -5.57
N VAL A 2 -1.86 0.67 -6.17
CA VAL A 2 -3.01 1.39 -6.78
C VAL A 2 -3.78 0.52 -7.77
N LEU A 3 -3.08 -0.04 -8.78
CA LEU A 3 -3.72 -0.88 -9.81
C LEU A 3 -4.41 -2.12 -9.22
N THR A 4 -3.77 -2.78 -8.25
CA THR A 4 -4.32 -3.95 -7.56
C THR A 4 -5.60 -3.59 -6.80
N MET A 5 -5.58 -2.49 -6.05
CA MET A 5 -6.77 -2.01 -5.31
C MET A 5 -7.89 -1.61 -6.26
N ALA A 6 -7.60 -0.87 -7.34
CA ALA A 6 -8.59 -0.48 -8.34
C ALA A 6 -9.25 -1.71 -8.99
N ALA A 7 -8.46 -2.73 -9.35
CA ALA A 7 -8.98 -3.97 -9.91
C ALA A 7 -9.87 -4.74 -8.91
N VAL A 8 -9.47 -4.81 -7.63
CA VAL A 8 -10.27 -5.45 -6.58
C VAL A 8 -11.55 -4.68 -6.31
N ALA A 9 -11.50 -3.34 -6.29
CA ALA A 9 -12.68 -2.49 -6.12
C ALA A 9 -13.69 -2.74 -7.24
N ALA A 10 -13.24 -2.70 -8.49
CA ALA A 10 -14.09 -2.97 -9.66
C ALA A 10 -14.70 -4.38 -9.60
N ASN A 11 -13.91 -5.40 -9.29
CA ASN A 11 -14.38 -6.78 -9.21
C ASN A 11 -15.38 -7.03 -8.06
N ARG A 12 -15.34 -6.21 -7.00
CA ARG A 12 -16.23 -6.35 -5.84
C ARG A 12 -17.37 -5.33 -5.80
N GLY A 13 -17.51 -4.50 -6.84
CA GLY A 13 -18.54 -3.46 -6.89
C GLY A 13 -18.35 -2.36 -5.83
N ILE A 14 -17.12 -2.11 -5.40
CA ILE A 14 -16.79 -1.06 -4.43
C ILE A 14 -16.60 0.25 -5.19
N ALA A 15 -17.43 1.25 -4.90
CA ALA A 15 -17.31 2.58 -5.51
C ALA A 15 -16.20 3.36 -4.81
N LEU A 16 -15.17 3.76 -5.58
CA LEU A 16 -14.08 4.62 -5.12
C LEU A 16 -14.30 6.05 -5.59
N ASP A 17 -14.38 6.99 -4.66
CA ASP A 17 -14.34 8.44 -4.94
C ASP A 17 -12.89 8.92 -5.14
N LYS A 18 -11.95 8.26 -4.46
CA LYS A 18 -10.52 8.57 -4.47
C LYS A 18 -9.69 7.32 -4.26
N LEU A 19 -8.52 7.30 -4.88
CA LEU A 19 -7.48 6.32 -4.61
C LEU A 19 -6.12 6.98 -4.84
N LYS A 20 -5.51 7.47 -3.76
CA LYS A 20 -4.18 8.09 -3.79
C LYS A 20 -3.23 7.28 -2.91
N VAL A 21 -2.04 7.01 -3.44
CA VAL A 21 -0.96 6.36 -2.71
C VAL A 21 0.27 7.23 -2.79
N GLN A 22 0.87 7.52 -1.64
CA GLN A 22 2.17 8.17 -1.51
C GLN A 22 3.14 7.16 -0.92
N VAL A 23 4.36 7.10 -1.47
CA VAL A 23 5.42 6.22 -0.99
C VAL A 23 6.64 7.07 -0.71
N GLU A 24 7.11 7.02 0.54
CA GLU A 24 8.35 7.62 0.99
C GLU A 24 9.37 6.50 1.23
N THR A 25 10.62 6.74 0.82
CA THR A 25 11.70 5.75 0.95
C THR A 25 12.78 6.33 1.85
N HIS A 26 13.15 5.57 2.88
CA HIS A 26 14.26 5.89 3.76
C HIS A 26 15.30 4.78 3.66
N THR A 27 16.50 5.11 3.22
CA THR A 27 17.61 4.17 3.13
C THR A 27 18.63 4.54 4.19
N GLU A 28 18.92 3.59 5.06
CA GLU A 28 19.99 3.67 6.05
C GLU A 28 21.13 2.74 5.61
N GLU A 29 22.32 3.30 5.46
CA GLU A 29 23.54 2.55 5.17
C GLU A 29 24.40 2.47 6.43
N ALA A 30 24.60 1.26 6.94
CA ALA A 30 25.47 1.00 8.09
C ALA A 30 26.47 -0.11 7.72
N GLY A 31 27.70 0.29 7.35
CA GLY A 31 28.74 -0.64 6.93
C GLY A 31 28.38 -1.38 5.63
N HIS A 32 28.30 -2.72 5.67
CA HIS A 32 27.92 -3.58 4.53
C HIS A 32 26.42 -3.92 4.48
N GLN A 33 25.61 -3.38 5.39
CA GLN A 33 24.15 -3.60 5.39
C GLN A 33 23.42 -2.33 4.96
N GLN A 34 22.57 -2.49 3.95
CA GLN A 34 21.60 -1.49 3.51
C GLN A 34 20.23 -1.89 4.05
N LYS A 35 19.62 -1.01 4.84
CA LYS A 35 18.22 -1.14 5.28
C LYS A 35 17.40 -0.11 4.53
N THR A 36 16.33 -0.55 3.86
CA THR A 36 15.43 0.35 3.13
C THR A 36 14.03 0.22 3.70
N THR A 37 13.50 1.31 4.24
CA THR A 37 12.15 1.42 4.78
C THR A 37 11.26 2.13 3.77
N PHE A 38 10.09 1.55 3.48
CA PHE A 38 9.08 2.22 2.65
C PHE A 38 7.88 2.58 3.51
N VAL A 39 7.60 3.87 3.62
CA VAL A 39 6.40 4.37 4.30
C VAL A 39 5.36 4.64 3.22
N THR A 40 4.23 3.93 3.29
CA THR A 40 3.15 4.06 2.31
C THR A 40 1.94 4.69 2.98
N THR A 41 1.47 5.81 2.44
CA THR A 41 0.22 6.43 2.87
C THR A 41 -0.84 6.18 1.81
N ILE A 42 -1.99 5.62 2.23
CA ILE A 42 -3.10 5.32 1.34
C ILE A 42 -4.30 6.16 1.76
N ASP A 43 -4.77 6.98 0.83
CA ASP A 43 -5.96 7.81 0.97
C ASP A 43 -7.03 7.30 0.00
N LEU A 44 -8.08 6.72 0.59
CA LEU A 44 -9.22 6.15 -0.14
C LEU A 44 -10.43 7.08 -0.18
N GLY A 45 -10.27 8.34 0.23
CA GLY A 45 -11.38 9.27 0.33
C GLY A 45 -12.41 8.84 1.38
N SER A 46 -13.66 9.21 1.13
CA SER A 46 -14.78 9.01 2.06
C SER A 46 -15.76 7.98 1.52
N GLY A 47 -16.85 7.69 2.25
CA GLY A 47 -17.91 6.83 1.74
C GLY A 47 -17.66 5.32 1.79
N LEU A 48 -16.40 4.87 1.92
CA LEU A 48 -16.10 3.46 2.14
C LEU A 48 -16.42 3.00 3.56
N THR A 49 -17.06 1.84 3.67
CA THR A 49 -17.24 1.13 4.94
C THR A 49 -15.90 0.59 5.45
N ASN A 50 -15.84 0.30 6.76
CA ASN A 50 -14.67 -0.33 7.38
C ASN A 50 -14.32 -1.69 6.72
N ARG A 51 -15.33 -2.40 6.22
CA ARG A 51 -15.14 -3.68 5.52
C ARG A 51 -14.45 -3.48 4.17
N GLU A 52 -14.92 -2.53 3.38
CA GLU A 52 -14.35 -2.23 2.06
C GLU A 52 -12.93 -1.68 2.19
N ARG A 53 -12.70 -0.79 3.15
CA ARG A 53 -11.35 -0.31 3.52
C ARG A 53 -10.41 -1.47 3.80
N ARG A 54 -10.82 -2.44 4.63
CA ARG A 54 -10.03 -3.65 4.92
C ARG A 54 -9.76 -4.51 3.69
N ILE A 55 -10.76 -4.70 2.83
CA ILE A 55 -10.59 -5.48 1.59
C ILE A 55 -9.50 -4.86 0.71
N LEU A 56 -9.57 -3.54 0.50
CA LEU A 56 -8.63 -2.83 -0.36
C LEU A 56 -7.23 -2.78 0.26
N PHE A 57 -7.14 -2.49 1.56
CA PHE A 57 -5.88 -2.52 2.29
C PHE A 57 -5.19 -3.88 2.20
N ASN A 58 -5.92 -4.97 2.45
CA ASN A 58 -5.37 -6.31 2.34
C ASN A 58 -4.89 -6.59 0.91
N SER A 59 -5.61 -6.14 -0.12
CA SER A 59 -5.16 -6.31 -1.50
C SER A 59 -3.88 -5.54 -1.84
N ALA A 60 -3.61 -4.39 -1.19
CA ALA A 60 -2.41 -3.61 -1.40
C ALA A 60 -1.15 -4.35 -0.90
N ARG A 61 -1.23 -4.97 0.28
CA ARG A 61 -0.13 -5.76 0.89
C ARG A 61 0.34 -6.93 0.05
N TYR A 62 -0.55 -7.53 -0.72
CA TYR A 62 -0.23 -8.69 -1.58
C TYR A 62 0.15 -8.31 -3.02
N CYS A 63 0.35 -7.03 -3.33
CA CYS A 63 0.74 -6.64 -4.67
C CYS A 63 2.16 -7.14 -5.02
N GLU A 64 2.38 -7.47 -6.30
CA GLU A 64 3.64 -8.07 -6.77
C GLU A 64 4.89 -7.21 -6.47
N VAL A 65 4.74 -5.89 -6.38
CA VAL A 65 5.84 -4.98 -6.02
C VAL A 65 6.36 -5.26 -4.60
N HIS A 66 5.49 -5.60 -3.65
CA HIS A 66 5.88 -6.01 -2.31
C HIS A 66 6.73 -7.30 -2.31
N LYS A 67 6.60 -8.14 -3.34
CA LYS A 67 7.36 -9.40 -3.49
C LYS A 67 8.69 -9.24 -4.22
N LEU A 68 8.83 -8.17 -5.01
CA LEU A 68 10.03 -7.90 -5.82
C LEU A 68 11.11 -7.13 -5.06
N LEU A 69 10.77 -6.48 -3.96
CA LEU A 69 11.71 -5.71 -3.17
C LEU A 69 12.54 -6.65 -2.28
N THR A 70 13.87 -6.59 -2.39
CA THR A 70 14.84 -7.42 -1.64
C THR A 70 15.56 -6.62 -0.55
N GLY A 71 15.94 -7.27 0.55
CA GLY A 71 16.64 -6.65 1.69
C GLY A 71 15.78 -6.59 2.96
N THR A 72 16.28 -5.95 4.03
CA THR A 72 15.47 -5.69 5.23
C THR A 72 14.52 -4.55 4.92
N ILE A 73 13.28 -4.92 4.58
CA ILE A 73 12.25 -3.98 4.18
C ILE A 73 11.14 -3.95 5.22
N GLU A 74 10.83 -2.74 5.68
CA GLU A 74 9.71 -2.48 6.58
C GLU A 74 8.68 -1.62 5.84
N PHE A 75 7.42 -2.08 5.85
CA PHE A 75 6.29 -1.34 5.29
C PHE A 75 5.42 -0.80 6.41
N ARG A 76 5.25 0.52 6.44
CA ARG A 76 4.32 1.20 7.35
C ARG A 76 3.19 1.78 6.52
N GLU A 77 1.97 1.28 6.76
CA GLU A 77 0.79 1.67 6.02
C GLU A 77 -0.16 2.44 6.93
N THR A 78 -0.54 3.66 6.53
CA THR A 78 -1.55 4.45 7.25
C THR A 78 -2.75 4.68 6.33
N MET A 79 -3.95 4.35 6.82
CA MET A 79 -5.21 4.68 6.17
C MET A 79 -5.77 5.96 6.77
N THR A 80 -6.00 6.96 5.93
CA THR A 80 -6.71 8.20 6.28
C THR A 80 -8.06 8.29 5.60
#